data_AF-A0A822FTE8-F1
#
_entry.id   AF-A0A822FTE8-F1
#
_cell.length_a   1.000
_cell.length_b   1.000
_cell.length_c   1.000
_cell.angle_alpha   90.00
_cell.angle_beta   90.00
_cell.angle_gamma   90.00
#
_symmetry.space_group_name_H-M   'P 1'
#
loop_
_entity.id
_entity.type
_entity.pdbx_description
1 polymer ?
#
loop_
_entity_poly.entity_id
_entity_poly.type
_entity_poly.pdbx_seq_one_letter_code
_entity_poly.pdbx_strand_id
1 'polypeptide(L)' 'YRTFPRLVGECGGKNFHLIHPSADITTIVNGTIRSAFEYSGQKCSACSRVYLPRSLSNEFYSQMKTIMEKQLRIDTPLKF' A
#
# COMPACT_ATOMS: atom_id res chain seq x y z
N TYR A 1 -11.46 -36.61 25.69
CA TYR A 1 -10.44 -35.55 25.44
C TYR A 1 -9.74 -35.23 26.76
N ARG A 2 -8.40 -35.11 26.79
CA ARG A 2 -7.62 -34.82 28.01
C ARG A 2 -7.43 -33.32 28.27
N THR A 3 -7.49 -32.48 27.24
CA THR A 3 -7.39 -31.01 27.34
C THR A 3 -8.24 -30.35 26.26
N PHE A 4 -8.50 -29.04 26.43
CA PHE A 4 -9.27 -28.24 25.46
C PHE A 4 -8.43 -27.92 24.21
N PRO A 5 -8.99 -28.01 22.99
CA PRO A 5 -8.28 -27.64 21.77
C PRO A 5 -7.86 -26.17 21.77
N ARG A 6 -6.60 -25.88 21.42
CA ARG A 6 -6.11 -24.51 21.24
C ARG A 6 -6.11 -24.18 19.75
N LEU A 7 -6.84 -23.14 19.38
CA LEU A 7 -6.89 -22.62 18.01
C LEU A 7 -6.05 -21.35 17.94
N VAL A 8 -5.09 -21.32 17.02
CA VAL A 8 -4.27 -20.14 16.69
C VAL A 8 -4.32 -19.96 15.19
N GLY A 9 -4.64 -18.73 14.76
CA GLY A 9 -4.71 -18.36 13.35
C GLY A 9 -4.80 -16.85 13.20
N GLU A 10 -4.51 -16.37 12.00
CA GLU A 10 -4.59 -14.97 11.61
C GLU A 10 -5.52 -14.85 10.41
N CYS A 11 -6.21 -13.72 10.27
CA CYS A 11 -7.00 -13.40 9.09
C CYS A 11 -6.35 -12.28 8.28
N GLY A 12 -6.81 -12.10 7.05
CA GLY A 12 -6.39 -10.97 6.22
C GLY A 12 -6.99 -9.64 6.68
N GLY A 13 -6.44 -8.55 6.14
CA GLY A 13 -6.94 -7.19 6.33
C GLY A 13 -7.07 -6.42 5.02
N LYS A 14 -7.62 -5.22 5.11
CA LYS A 14 -7.73 -4.26 4.00
C LYS A 14 -7.38 -2.87 4.50
N ASN A 15 -6.09 -2.55 4.40
CA ASN A 15 -5.51 -1.43 5.13
C ASN A 15 -5.74 -0.09 4.42
N PHE A 16 -5.49 0.99 5.16
CA PHE A 16 -5.62 2.36 4.66
C PHE A 16 -4.45 3.23 5.12
N HIS A 17 -4.16 4.28 4.34
CA HIS A 17 -3.34 5.41 4.79
C HIS A 17 -4.24 6.62 5.04
N LEU A 18 -4.03 7.30 6.17
CA LEU A 18 -4.61 8.60 6.47
C LEU A 18 -3.50 9.65 6.42
N ILE A 19 -3.65 10.65 5.56
CA ILE A 19 -2.62 11.63 5.26
C ILE A 19 -3.00 12.98 5.88
N HIS A 20 -2.12 13.53 6.71
CA HIS A 20 -2.28 14.87 7.26
C HIS A 20 -1.81 15.94 6.25
N PRO A 21 -2.39 17.15 6.20
CA PRO A 21 -1.94 18.23 5.30
C PRO A 21 -0.46 18.62 5.41
N SER A 22 0.17 18.34 6.56
CA SER A 22 1.60 18.62 6.79
C SER A 22 2.53 17.44 6.45
N ALA A 23 2.00 16.35 5.89
CA ALA A 23 2.80 15.19 5.55
C ALA A 23 3.80 15.52 4.44
N ASP A 24 5.01 14.93 4.52
CA ASP A 24 5.95 14.98 3.40
C ASP A 24 5.38 14.19 2.22
N ILE A 25 5.13 14.91 1.13
CA ILE A 25 4.45 14.41 -0.07
C ILE A 25 5.26 13.29 -0.74
N THR A 26 6.59 13.43 -0.77
CA THR A 26 7.48 12.49 -1.48
C THR A 26 7.50 11.15 -0.76
N THR A 27 7.62 11.17 0.57
CA THR A 27 7.62 9.97 1.40
C THR A 27 6.27 9.26 1.33
N ILE A 28 5.16 9.98 1.44
CA ILE A 28 3.84 9.35 1.50
C ILE A 28 3.44 8.74 0.15
N VAL A 29 3.80 9.36 -0.98
CA VAL A 29 3.56 8.80 -2.32
C VAL A 29 4.34 7.51 -2.50
N ASN A 30 5.64 7.50 -2.23
CA ASN A 30 6.49 6.31 -2.34
C ASN A 30 6.02 5.17 -1.43
N GLY A 31 5.74 5.50 -0.16
CA GLY A 31 5.24 4.54 0.82
C GLY A 31 3.88 3.96 0.43
N THR A 32 2.99 4.78 -0.12
CA THR A 32 1.66 4.33 -0.58
C THR A 32 1.75 3.42 -1.79
N ILE A 33 2.55 3.78 -2.81
CA ILE A 33 2.76 2.95 -4.01
C ILE A 33 3.29 1.57 -3.60
N ARG A 34 4.33 1.53 -2.75
CA ARG A 34 4.89 0.26 -2.29
C ARG A 34 3.86 -0.53 -1.48
N SER A 35 3.21 0.08 -0.50
CA SER A 35 2.23 -0.61 0.36
C SER A 35 1.02 -1.15 -0.42
N ALA A 36 0.64 -0.50 -1.52
CA ALA A 36 -0.48 -0.90 -2.36
C ALA A 36 -0.11 -1.96 -3.41
N PHE A 37 1.04 -1.81 -4.09
CA PHE A 37 1.38 -2.58 -5.28
C PHE A 37 2.52 -3.58 -5.08
N GLU A 38 3.24 -3.56 -3.96
CA GLU A 38 4.23 -4.58 -3.66
C GLU A 38 3.57 -5.97 -3.61
N TYR A 39 4.20 -6.94 -4.26
CA TYR A 39 3.61 -8.27 -4.50
C TYR A 39 2.20 -8.20 -5.12
N SER A 40 2.00 -7.23 -6.02
CA SER A 40 0.72 -6.96 -6.70
C SER A 40 -0.45 -6.78 -5.72
N GLY A 41 -0.19 -6.25 -4.53
CA GLY A 41 -1.20 -6.05 -3.50
C GLY A 41 -1.68 -7.32 -2.80
N GLN A 42 -1.02 -8.46 -3.02
CA GLN A 42 -1.39 -9.76 -2.42
C GLN A 42 -0.75 -9.97 -1.04
N LYS A 43 -0.66 -8.90 -0.26
CA LYS A 43 -0.29 -8.95 1.16
C LYS A 43 -1.55 -8.88 2.00
N CYS A 44 -1.59 -9.62 3.10
CA CYS A 44 -2.68 -9.54 4.09
C CYS A 44 -2.89 -8.11 4.61
N SER A 45 -1.85 -7.27 4.55
CA SER A 45 -1.81 -5.90 5.04
C SER A 45 -1.78 -4.84 3.92
N ALA A 46 -2.05 -5.20 2.66
CA ALA A 46 -1.89 -4.29 1.53
C ALA A 46 -2.76 -3.02 1.68
N CYS A 47 -2.16 -1.85 1.42
CA CYS A 47 -2.89 -0.58 1.47
C CYS A 47 -3.85 -0.49 0.28
N SER A 48 -5.14 -0.36 0.58
CA SER A 48 -6.19 -0.40 -0.43
C SER A 48 -7.07 0.83 -0.44
N ARG A 49 -6.87 1.74 0.52
CA ARG A 49 -7.62 2.99 0.68
C ARG A 49 -6.67 4.09 1.12
N VAL A 50 -6.86 5.29 0.60
CA VAL A 50 -6.09 6.47 1.00
C VAL A 50 -7.05 7.61 1.29
N TYR A 51 -6.95 8.17 2.48
CA TYR A 51 -7.65 9.38 2.88
C TYR A 51 -6.70 10.57 2.74
N LEU A 52 -6.95 11.39 1.72
CA LEU A 52 -6.05 12.43 1.26
C LEU A 52 -6.65 13.82 1.50
N PRO A 53 -5.91 14.77 2.08
CA PRO A 53 -6.40 16.12 2.28
C PRO A 53 -6.42 16.87 0.94
N ARG A 54 -7.42 17.73 0.76
CA ARG A 54 -7.60 18.51 -0.47
C ARG A 54 -6.39 19.39 -0.80
N SER A 55 -5.66 19.86 0.20
CA SER A 55 -4.45 20.69 0.00
C SER A 55 -3.32 19.95 -0.72
N LEU A 56 -3.23 18.63 -0.57
CA LEU A 56 -2.15 17.82 -1.14
C LEU A 56 -2.61 17.00 -2.36
N SER A 57 -3.89 17.04 -2.72
CA SER A 57 -4.46 16.08 -3.69
C SER A 57 -3.82 16.17 -5.06
N ASN A 58 -3.63 17.38 -5.58
CA ASN A 58 -3.10 17.59 -6.92
C ASN A 58 -1.65 17.11 -7.03
N GLU A 59 -0.83 17.47 -6.04
CA GLU A 59 0.58 17.08 -6.01
C GLU A 59 0.73 15.56 -5.81
N PHE A 60 -0.03 14.98 -4.89
CA PHE A 60 -0.02 13.55 -4.62
C PHE A 60 -0.32 12.73 -5.88
N TYR A 61 -1.41 13.04 -6.60
CA TYR A 61 -1.76 12.32 -7.82
C TYR A 61 -0.76 12.55 -8.96
N SER A 62 -0.21 13.75 -9.07
CA SER A 62 0.81 14.05 -10.08
C SER A 62 2.09 13.24 -9.88
N GLN A 63 2.62 13.23 -8.65
CA GLN A 63 3.81 12.44 -8.31
C GLN A 63 3.54 10.93 -8.43
N MET A 64 2.38 10.47 -7.95
CA MET A 64 2.00 9.06 -8.01
C MET A 64 1.94 8.54 -9.45
N LYS A 65 1.29 9.28 -10.37
CA LYS A 65 1.26 8.93 -11.80
C LYS A 65 2.66 8.86 -12.40
N THR A 66 3.48 9.87 -12.12
CA THR A 66 4.86 9.96 -12.64
C THR A 66 5.69 8.75 -12.23
N ILE A 67 5.58 8.32 -10.97
CA ILE A 67 6.32 7.15 -10.46
C ILE A 67 5.77 5.86 -11.04
N MET A 68 4.44 5.70 -11.09
CA MET A 68 3.82 4.51 -11.65
C MET A 68 4.18 4.31 -13.13
N GLU A 69 4.14 5.37 -13.95
CA GLU A 69 4.48 5.29 -15.37
C GLU A 69 5.96 4.97 -15.63
N LYS A 70 6.86 5.52 -14.81
CA LYS A 70 8.31 5.42 -15.04
C LYS A 70 8.96 4.21 -14.37
N GLN A 71 8.44 3.80 -13.22
CA GLN A 71 9.14 2.86 -12.32
C GLN A 71 8.39 1.56 -12.08
N LEU A 72 7.05 1.56 -12.14
CA LEU A 72 6.28 0.34 -11.89
C LEU A 72 6.28 -0.54 -13.16
N ARG A 73 7.05 -1.63 -13.13
CA ARG A 73 7.12 -2.60 -14.21
C ARG A 73 6.36 -3.86 -13.82
N ILE A 74 5.49 -4.33 -14.73
CA ILE A 74 4.79 -5.60 -14.61
C ILE A 74 5.38 -6.53 -15.67
N ASP A 75 6.08 -7.57 -15.23
CA ASP A 75 6.75 -8.53 -16.10
C ASP A 75 6.84 -9.89 -15.38
N THR A 76 7.39 -10.89 -16.03
CA THR A 76 7.67 -12.18 -15.42
C THR A 76 8.60 -12.03 -14.21
N PRO A 77 8.29 -12.65 -13.06
CA PRO A 77 9.19 -12.65 -11.90
C PRO A 77 10.46 -13.47 -12.14
N LEU A 78 10.57 -14.17 -13.27
CA LEU A 78 11.73 -14.97 -13.66
C LEU A 78 12.80 -14.16 -14.42
N LYS A 79 12.54 -12.89 -14.76
CA LYS A 79 13.55 -11.97 -15.32
C LYS A 79 14.40 -11.42 -14.16
N PHE A 80 15.67 -11.85 -14.12
CA PHE A 80 16.71 -11.30 -13.24
C PHE A 80 17.51 -10.22 -13.96
#